data_AF-A0A1Y2DR92-F1
#
_entry.id   AF-A0A1Y2DR92-F1
#
_cell.length_a   1.000
_cell.length_b   1.000
_cell.length_c   1.000
_cell.angle_alpha   90.00
_cell.angle_beta   90.00
_cell.angle_gamma   90.00
#
_symmetry.space_group_name_H-M   'P 1'
#
loop_
_entity.id
_entity.type
_entity.pdbx_description
1 polymer ?
#
loop_
_entity_poly.entity_id
_entity_poly.type
_entity_poly.pdbx_seq_one_letter_code
_entity_poly.pdbx_strand_id
1 'polypeptide(L)'
;MENDNLIPPHKDAVDRRTASHSDSSRHHFSRATYILIYSIFPLTLILILYISPLTAALLPVLVTPTIWLFLHDRQRCTNERKDPQTFLWTYILTGTVGVTVVVITQYVLSYLCAAILFGSEIGEYMDQFSKSEKDLTESDPAVLARRREMAMRWQYWVFLLLLAFVFAAVIEECLKYSALILARRYGRVIHERNYVTIVMAGALGFSIIENIGFVYATVQAGQGAGQLALTLLERVVIASPMHALGAVVIGINVIRRDVYKHDLNLMHVLGLPVLIHGTFDFGLFAVSALNGNVGWVHPHGGWLLVALVWTIFMMANLAVIMRRRVALMKECRPKFL
;
A
#
# COMPACT_ATOMS: atom_id res chain seq x y z
N MET A 1 28.98 -42.41 8.49
CA MET A 1 28.64 -41.61 7.29
C MET A 1 27.94 -40.34 7.79
N GLU A 2 28.59 -39.47 8.56
CA GLU A 2 29.81 -38.70 8.26
C GLU A 2 29.70 -37.94 6.94
N ASN A 3 29.29 -36.68 7.04
CA ASN A 3 29.55 -35.67 6.03
C ASN A 3 29.78 -34.34 6.76
N ASP A 4 30.98 -34.24 7.32
CA ASP A 4 31.56 -33.02 7.86
C ASP A 4 31.83 -32.03 6.71
N ASN A 5 30.91 -31.10 6.50
CA ASN A 5 31.18 -29.86 5.76
C ASN A 5 30.80 -28.68 6.64
N LEU A 6 31.55 -28.55 7.74
CA LEU A 6 31.60 -27.37 8.58
C LEU A 6 32.26 -26.23 7.79
N ILE A 7 31.43 -25.33 7.25
CA ILE A 7 31.88 -24.03 6.76
C ILE A 7 32.42 -23.26 7.99
N PRO A 8 33.70 -22.87 8.02
CA PRO A 8 34.26 -22.18 9.18
C PRO A 8 33.60 -20.80 9.34
N PRO A 9 33.35 -20.35 10.59
CA PRO A 9 32.85 -19.00 10.83
C PRO A 9 33.93 -17.99 10.42
N HIS A 10 33.62 -17.13 9.46
CA HIS A 10 34.43 -15.99 9.05
C HIS A 10 34.69 -15.09 10.26
N LYS A 11 35.86 -15.24 10.88
CA LYS A 11 36.24 -14.55 12.12
C LYS A 11 37.14 -13.33 11.91
N ASP A 12 37.56 -13.05 10.68
CA ASP A 12 38.55 -12.02 10.40
C ASP A 12 38.01 -10.95 9.43
N ALA A 13 37.58 -9.82 9.98
CA ALA A 13 37.66 -8.49 9.37
C ALA A 13 37.10 -7.42 10.33
N VAL A 14 37.47 -7.45 11.61
CA VAL A 14 37.33 -6.27 12.49
C VAL A 14 38.66 -5.53 12.44
N ASP A 15 39.00 -5.04 11.25
CA ASP A 15 40.11 -4.11 11.06
C ASP A 15 39.65 -2.76 11.62
N ARG A 16 40.06 -2.48 12.86
CA ARG A 16 39.93 -1.19 13.56
C ARG A 16 40.79 -0.13 12.89
N ARG A 17 40.56 0.16 11.61
CA ARG A 17 41.15 1.33 10.96
C ARG A 17 40.27 2.55 11.20
N THR A 18 40.76 3.38 12.12
CA THR A 18 40.69 4.84 12.07
C THR A 18 39.29 5.46 12.12
N ALA A 19 38.71 5.40 13.32
CA ALA A 19 37.69 6.36 13.76
C ALA A 19 38.34 7.73 14.02
N SER A 20 38.69 8.49 12.97
CA SER A 20 39.05 9.91 13.10
C SER A 20 38.83 10.75 11.84
N HIS A 21 37.90 10.34 10.97
CA HIS A 21 37.30 11.29 10.04
C HIS A 21 35.86 11.52 10.47
N SER A 22 35.71 12.50 11.37
CA SER A 22 34.49 13.29 11.56
C SER A 22 34.21 14.11 10.29
N ASP A 23 34.21 13.44 9.13
CA ASP A 23 33.86 14.07 7.89
C ASP A 23 32.36 14.28 7.94
N SER A 24 32.00 15.54 8.11
CA SER A 24 30.66 16.08 7.97
C SER A 24 30.22 15.93 6.51
N SER A 25 30.17 14.69 6.04
CA SER A 25 29.73 14.30 4.72
C SER A 25 28.30 14.78 4.59
N ARG A 26 28.18 16.00 4.07
CA ARG A 26 26.92 16.57 3.64
C ARG A 26 26.30 15.50 2.76
N HIS A 27 25.11 15.04 3.13
CA HIS A 27 24.39 14.04 2.35
C HIS A 27 24.10 14.63 0.98
N HIS A 28 25.02 14.48 0.04
CA HIS A 28 24.87 14.92 -1.33
C HIS A 28 23.98 13.89 -2.02
N PHE A 29 22.81 14.35 -2.47
CA PHE A 29 21.93 13.55 -3.31
C PHE A 29 22.66 13.17 -4.60
N SER A 30 22.37 11.97 -5.12
CA SER A 30 22.84 11.60 -6.45
C SER A 30 22.31 12.55 -7.53
N ARG A 31 23.00 12.63 -8.67
CA ARG A 31 22.51 13.38 -9.86
C ARG A 31 21.11 12.95 -10.27
N ALA A 32 20.82 11.65 -10.24
CA ALA A 32 19.49 11.12 -10.55
C ALA A 32 18.42 11.64 -9.59
N THR A 33 18.74 11.75 -8.29
CA THR A 33 17.84 12.33 -7.30
C THR A 33 17.60 13.81 -7.56
N TYR A 34 18.61 14.57 -7.96
CA TYR A 34 18.43 15.97 -8.34
C TYR A 34 17.54 16.13 -9.58
N ILE A 35 17.73 15.31 -10.63
CA ILE A 35 16.85 15.31 -11.82
C ILE A 35 15.41 14.99 -11.42
N LEU A 36 15.22 13.99 -10.56
CA LEU A 36 13.90 13.62 -10.05
C LEU A 36 13.21 14.79 -9.34
N ILE A 37 13.90 15.45 -8.41
CA ILE A 37 13.35 16.54 -7.59
C ILE A 37 13.12 17.82 -8.41
N TYR A 38 14.09 18.22 -9.23
CA TYR A 38 14.07 19.52 -9.89
C TYR A 38 13.49 19.50 -11.30
N SER A 39 13.31 18.32 -11.90
CA SER A 39 12.76 18.20 -13.27
C SER A 39 11.51 17.33 -13.30
N ILE A 40 11.62 16.06 -12.90
CA ILE A 40 10.51 15.10 -13.06
C ILE A 40 9.31 15.51 -12.19
N PHE A 41 9.53 15.80 -10.91
CA PHE A 41 8.43 16.15 -10.00
C PHE A 41 7.67 17.43 -10.42
N PRO A 42 8.33 18.56 -10.74
CA PRO A 42 7.65 19.74 -11.27
C PRO A 42 6.89 19.47 -12.57
N LEU A 43 7.47 18.70 -13.50
CA LEU A 43 6.79 18.34 -14.76
C LEU A 43 5.53 17.51 -14.51
N THR A 44 5.59 16.52 -13.60
CA THR A 44 4.42 15.75 -13.20
C THR A 44 3.36 16.63 -12.54
N LEU A 45 3.75 17.59 -11.71
CA LEU A 45 2.81 18.54 -11.09
C LEU A 45 2.15 19.44 -12.13
N ILE A 46 2.91 19.96 -13.09
CA ILE A 46 2.38 20.76 -14.21
C ILE A 46 1.40 19.93 -15.04
N LEU A 47 1.72 18.66 -15.30
CA LEU A 47 0.85 17.75 -16.03
C LEU A 47 -0.46 17.50 -15.27
N ILE A 48 -0.41 17.20 -13.97
CA ILE A 48 -1.61 17.01 -13.15
C ILE A 48 -2.42 18.31 -13.09
N LEU A 49 -1.77 19.47 -12.93
CA LEU A 49 -2.43 20.78 -12.92
C LEU A 49 -3.15 21.05 -14.25
N TYR A 50 -2.54 20.66 -15.38
CA TYR A 50 -3.14 20.79 -16.70
C TYR A 50 -4.35 19.87 -16.91
N ILE A 51 -4.25 18.61 -16.48
CA ILE A 51 -5.32 17.61 -16.68
C ILE A 51 -6.47 17.80 -15.67
N SER A 52 -6.15 18.13 -14.42
CA SER A 52 -7.12 18.30 -13.33
C SER A 52 -6.61 19.29 -12.27
N PRO A 53 -6.91 20.59 -12.42
CA PRO A 53 -6.46 21.62 -11.49
C PRO A 53 -6.88 21.38 -10.04
N LEU A 54 -8.10 20.85 -9.84
CA LEU A 54 -8.62 20.54 -8.50
C LEU A 54 -7.86 19.37 -7.86
N THR A 55 -7.54 18.32 -8.62
CA THR A 55 -6.70 17.21 -8.11
C THR A 55 -5.31 17.73 -7.73
N ALA A 56 -4.70 18.58 -8.56
CA ALA A 56 -3.43 19.21 -8.25
C ALA A 56 -3.47 20.05 -6.96
N ALA A 57 -4.54 20.84 -6.77
CA ALA A 57 -4.75 21.64 -5.57
C ALA A 57 -4.89 20.80 -4.30
N LEU A 58 -5.37 19.55 -4.40
CA LEU A 58 -5.53 18.61 -3.29
C LEU A 58 -4.27 17.79 -2.98
N LEU A 59 -3.24 17.82 -3.83
CA LEU A 59 -1.99 17.08 -3.61
C LEU A 59 -1.35 17.32 -2.24
N PRO A 60 -1.30 18.55 -1.67
CA PRO A 60 -0.76 18.77 -0.33
C PRO A 60 -1.45 17.94 0.76
N VAL A 61 -2.77 17.78 0.66
CA VAL A 61 -3.56 16.93 1.58
C VAL A 61 -3.19 15.47 1.36
N LEU A 62 -3.15 15.02 0.10
CA LEU A 62 -2.83 13.64 -0.25
C LEU A 62 -1.44 13.21 0.24
N VAL A 63 -0.42 14.09 0.15
CA VAL A 63 0.95 13.77 0.58
C VAL A 63 1.20 13.92 2.08
N THR A 64 0.20 14.37 2.86
CA THR A 64 0.35 14.65 4.30
C THR A 64 0.89 13.45 5.09
N PRO A 65 0.41 12.19 4.89
CA PRO A 65 0.97 11.02 5.59
C PRO A 65 2.46 10.80 5.31
N THR A 66 2.90 11.04 4.07
CA THR A 66 4.30 10.91 3.65
C THR A 66 5.17 11.99 4.27
N ILE A 67 4.70 13.25 4.25
CA ILE A 67 5.41 14.37 4.91
C ILE A 67 5.55 14.09 6.40
N TRP A 68 4.48 13.64 7.06
CA TRP A 68 4.50 13.29 8.47
C TRP A 68 5.53 12.19 8.77
N LEU A 69 5.54 11.10 7.99
CA LEU A 69 6.52 10.02 8.17
C LEU A 69 7.96 10.53 7.98
N PHE A 70 8.20 11.35 6.96
CA PHE A 70 9.51 11.93 6.69
C PHE A 70 9.97 12.83 7.84
N LEU A 71 9.12 13.75 8.30
CA LEU A 71 9.43 14.65 9.42
C LEU A 71 9.67 13.86 10.71
N HIS A 72 8.84 12.85 11.00
CA HIS A 72 9.02 11.97 12.15
C HIS A 72 10.36 11.20 12.09
N ASP A 73 10.79 10.77 10.90
CA ASP A 73 12.12 10.17 10.71
C ASP A 73 13.25 11.20 10.95
N ARG A 74 13.08 12.46 10.52
CA ARG A 74 14.06 13.54 10.73
C ARG A 74 14.22 13.95 12.20
N GLN A 75 13.20 13.77 13.04
CA GLN A 75 13.25 14.06 14.48
C GLN A 75 14.16 13.09 15.26
N ARG A 76 14.60 11.98 14.66
CA ARG A 76 15.47 10.98 15.31
C ARG A 76 16.92 11.43 15.42
N CYS A 77 17.69 10.78 16.30
CA CYS A 77 19.14 10.95 16.43
C CYS A 77 19.83 10.70 15.08
N THR A 78 20.87 11.47 14.76
CA THR A 78 21.53 11.46 13.44
C THR A 78 22.00 10.08 13.00
N ASN A 79 22.47 9.24 13.92
CA ASN A 79 22.90 7.86 13.68
C ASN A 79 21.74 6.87 13.42
N GLU A 80 20.52 7.21 13.81
CA GLU A 80 19.31 6.41 13.57
C GLU A 80 18.49 6.92 12.37
N ARG A 81 18.85 8.07 11.80
CA ARG A 81 18.15 8.63 10.65
C ARG A 81 18.35 7.74 9.44
N LYS A 82 17.28 7.58 8.69
CA LYS A 82 17.36 6.91 7.39
C LYS A 82 18.07 7.82 6.38
N ASP A 83 18.80 7.20 5.46
CA ASP A 83 19.30 7.88 4.28
C ASP A 83 18.11 8.46 3.46
N PRO A 84 18.02 9.79 3.29
CA PRO A 84 16.88 10.42 2.62
C PRO A 84 16.75 10.00 1.16
N GLN A 85 17.87 9.65 0.50
CA GLN A 85 17.86 9.17 -0.88
C GLN A 85 17.18 7.80 -0.97
N THR A 86 17.55 6.85 -0.10
CA THR A 86 16.89 5.55 0.01
C THR A 86 15.39 5.71 0.31
N PHE A 87 15.01 6.69 1.13
CA PHE A 87 13.60 7.00 1.40
C PHE A 87 12.86 7.43 0.14
N LEU A 88 13.37 8.46 -0.53
CA LEU A 88 12.74 9.04 -1.70
C LEU A 88 12.61 8.01 -2.84
N TRP A 89 13.67 7.27 -3.14
CA TRP A 89 13.62 6.27 -4.22
C TRP A 89 12.71 5.09 -3.91
N THR A 90 12.66 4.63 -2.65
CA THR A 90 11.70 3.57 -2.27
C THR A 90 10.26 4.05 -2.49
N TYR A 91 9.96 5.27 -2.04
CA TYR A 91 8.64 5.89 -2.21
C TYR A 91 8.28 6.04 -3.70
N ILE A 92 9.16 6.63 -4.50
CA ILE A 92 8.89 6.91 -5.92
C ILE A 92 8.82 5.64 -6.75
N LEU A 93 9.75 4.69 -6.58
CA LEU A 93 9.74 3.45 -7.38
C LEU A 93 8.54 2.57 -7.06
N THR A 94 8.16 2.48 -5.78
CA THR A 94 6.98 1.71 -5.39
C THR A 94 5.71 2.37 -5.88
N GLY A 95 5.60 3.70 -5.77
CA GLY A 95 4.44 4.45 -6.23
C GLY A 95 4.28 4.49 -7.74
N THR A 96 5.36 4.52 -8.51
CA THR A 96 5.29 4.58 -9.98
C THR A 96 5.36 3.18 -10.58
N VAL A 97 6.57 2.67 -10.79
CA VAL A 97 6.81 1.37 -11.43
C VAL A 97 6.08 0.22 -10.70
N GLY A 98 6.13 0.23 -9.37
CA GLY A 98 5.45 -0.76 -8.53
C GLY A 98 3.94 -0.79 -8.77
N VAL A 99 3.25 0.34 -8.61
CA VAL A 99 1.80 0.45 -8.86
C VAL A 99 1.46 0.05 -10.29
N THR A 100 2.23 0.48 -11.29
CA THR A 100 1.98 0.06 -12.69
C THR A 100 2.01 -1.46 -12.85
N VAL A 101 3.00 -2.13 -12.27
CA VAL A 101 3.10 -3.60 -12.30
C VAL A 101 1.91 -4.23 -11.58
N VAL A 102 1.52 -3.70 -10.42
CA VAL A 102 0.36 -4.20 -9.64
C VAL A 102 -0.92 -4.09 -10.47
N VAL A 103 -1.23 -2.92 -11.02
CA VAL A 103 -2.46 -2.68 -11.79
C VAL A 103 -2.53 -3.59 -13.01
N ILE A 104 -1.44 -3.75 -13.77
CA ILE A 104 -1.40 -4.66 -14.92
C ILE A 104 -1.65 -6.10 -14.47
N THR A 105 -0.99 -6.54 -13.41
CA THR A 105 -1.12 -7.92 -12.90
C THR A 105 -2.52 -8.19 -12.40
N GLN A 106 -3.10 -7.27 -11.60
CA GLN A 106 -4.46 -7.33 -11.12
C GLN A 106 -5.47 -7.36 -12.26
N TYR A 107 -5.32 -6.51 -13.27
CA TYR A 107 -6.20 -6.47 -14.44
C TYR A 107 -6.20 -7.81 -15.19
N VAL A 108 -5.01 -8.35 -15.50
CA VAL A 108 -4.87 -9.63 -16.21
C VAL A 108 -5.50 -10.77 -15.41
N LEU A 109 -5.18 -10.89 -14.12
CA LEU A 109 -5.72 -11.94 -13.26
C LEU A 109 -7.24 -11.82 -13.09
N SER A 110 -7.74 -10.60 -12.92
CA SER A 110 -9.18 -10.33 -12.81
C SER A 110 -9.91 -10.73 -14.09
N TYR A 111 -9.38 -10.35 -15.25
CA TYR A 111 -9.97 -10.71 -16.54
C TYR A 111 -10.00 -12.23 -16.75
N LEU A 112 -8.90 -12.93 -16.48
CA LEU A 112 -8.84 -14.40 -16.59
C LEU A 112 -9.80 -15.09 -15.62
N CYS A 113 -9.89 -14.61 -14.38
CA CYS A 113 -10.82 -15.12 -13.38
C CYS A 113 -12.28 -14.90 -13.81
N ALA A 114 -12.60 -13.70 -14.31
CA ALA A 114 -13.91 -13.36 -14.85
C ALA A 114 -14.28 -14.25 -16.06
N ALA A 115 -13.32 -14.53 -16.96
CA ALA A 115 -13.54 -15.43 -18.10
C ALA A 115 -13.94 -16.84 -17.65
N ILE A 116 -13.28 -17.36 -16.60
CA ILE A 116 -13.57 -18.69 -16.05
C ILE A 116 -14.94 -18.71 -15.35
N LEU A 117 -15.24 -17.70 -14.55
CA LEU A 117 -16.44 -17.67 -13.70
C LEU A 117 -17.72 -17.30 -14.45
N PHE A 118 -17.64 -16.41 -15.45
CA PHE A 118 -18.81 -15.87 -16.14
C PHE A 118 -18.97 -16.39 -17.58
N GLY A 119 -17.95 -17.05 -18.15
CA GLY A 119 -18.03 -17.65 -19.48
C GLY A 119 -18.45 -16.64 -20.55
N SER A 120 -19.58 -16.89 -21.22
CA SER A 120 -20.13 -16.01 -22.26
C SER A 120 -20.58 -14.64 -21.74
N GLU A 121 -20.83 -14.49 -20.44
CA GLU A 121 -21.30 -13.24 -19.83
C GLU A 121 -20.14 -12.32 -19.39
N ILE A 122 -18.88 -12.69 -19.63
CA ILE A 122 -17.71 -11.89 -19.21
C ILE A 122 -17.80 -10.43 -19.69
N GLY A 123 -18.26 -10.19 -20.92
CA GLY A 123 -18.36 -8.84 -21.48
C GLY A 123 -19.33 -7.97 -20.69
N GLU A 124 -20.51 -8.49 -20.36
CA GLU A 124 -21.51 -7.82 -19.54
C GLU A 124 -20.95 -7.54 -18.14
N TYR A 125 -20.31 -8.53 -17.51
CA TYR A 125 -19.72 -8.37 -16.18
C TYR A 125 -18.61 -7.33 -16.14
N MET A 126 -17.68 -7.33 -17.09
CA MET A 126 -16.59 -6.38 -17.12
C MET A 126 -17.08 -4.96 -17.42
N ASP A 127 -18.06 -4.80 -18.32
CA ASP A 127 -18.74 -3.53 -18.54
C ASP A 127 -19.36 -3.01 -17.24
N GLN A 128 -20.22 -3.81 -16.61
CA GLN A 128 -20.88 -3.44 -15.36
C GLN A 128 -19.89 -3.16 -14.22
N PHE A 129 -18.80 -3.92 -14.12
CA PHE A 129 -17.78 -3.74 -13.09
C PHE A 129 -17.01 -2.42 -13.25
N SER A 130 -16.88 -1.91 -14.48
CA SER A 130 -16.15 -0.67 -14.79
C SER A 130 -16.99 0.61 -14.67
N LYS A 131 -18.32 0.49 -14.53
CA LYS A 131 -19.21 1.66 -14.45
C LYS A 131 -18.98 2.47 -13.18
N SER A 132 -18.90 3.78 -13.36
CA SER A 132 -18.84 4.76 -12.28
C SER A 132 -20.21 5.02 -11.66
N GLU A 133 -20.23 5.66 -10.48
CA GLU A 133 -21.48 6.09 -9.82
C GLU A 133 -22.33 7.02 -10.71
N LYS A 134 -21.67 7.86 -11.52
CA LYS A 134 -22.34 8.74 -12.47
C LYS A 134 -23.13 7.94 -13.51
N ASP A 135 -22.49 6.92 -14.09
CA ASP A 135 -23.12 6.07 -15.11
C ASP A 135 -24.37 5.37 -14.57
N LEU A 136 -24.40 5.09 -13.26
CA LEU A 136 -25.53 4.42 -12.61
C LEU A 136 -26.66 5.36 -12.23
N THR A 137 -26.37 6.63 -11.94
CA THR A 137 -27.39 7.62 -11.60
C THR A 137 -28.32 7.90 -12.79
N GLU A 138 -27.79 7.77 -14.01
CA GLU A 138 -28.50 7.99 -15.27
C GLU A 138 -29.08 6.70 -15.86
N SER A 139 -28.90 5.55 -15.20
CA SER A 139 -29.31 4.24 -15.72
C SER A 139 -30.81 3.95 -15.51
N ASP A 140 -31.40 3.24 -16.47
CA ASP A 140 -32.78 2.72 -16.40
C ASP A 140 -32.96 1.75 -15.20
N PRO A 141 -34.07 1.81 -14.45
CA PRO A 141 -34.46 0.80 -13.47
C PRO A 141 -34.23 -0.66 -13.87
N ALA A 142 -34.43 -1.02 -15.16
CA ALA A 142 -34.18 -2.38 -15.65
C ALA A 142 -32.70 -2.77 -15.57
N VAL A 143 -31.79 -1.84 -15.88
CA VAL A 143 -30.33 -2.04 -15.75
C VAL A 143 -29.94 -2.19 -14.29
N LEU A 144 -30.52 -1.38 -13.40
CA LEU A 144 -30.27 -1.47 -11.96
C LEU A 144 -30.75 -2.81 -11.38
N ALA A 145 -31.92 -3.29 -11.81
CA ALA A 145 -32.44 -4.60 -11.42
C ALA A 145 -31.52 -5.74 -11.88
N ARG A 146 -31.03 -5.68 -13.13
CA ARG A 146 -30.06 -6.65 -13.68
C ARG A 146 -28.74 -6.63 -12.91
N ARG A 147 -28.19 -5.45 -12.59
CA ARG A 147 -26.97 -5.33 -11.77
C ARG A 147 -27.14 -5.97 -10.40
N ARG A 148 -28.29 -5.76 -9.76
CA ARG A 148 -28.60 -6.39 -8.47
C ARG A 148 -28.66 -7.91 -8.57
N GLU A 149 -29.24 -8.46 -9.62
CA GLU A 149 -29.22 -9.90 -9.89
C GLU A 149 -27.77 -10.41 -10.03
N MET A 150 -26.96 -9.72 -10.84
CA MET A 150 -25.54 -10.06 -11.05
C MET A 150 -24.73 -10.03 -9.74
N ALA A 151 -24.96 -9.03 -8.89
CA ALA A 151 -24.29 -8.84 -7.60
C ALA A 151 -24.63 -9.94 -6.58
N MET A 152 -25.78 -10.58 -6.72
CA MET A 152 -26.22 -11.65 -5.81
C MET A 152 -25.80 -13.06 -6.26
N ARG A 153 -25.20 -13.21 -7.45
CA ARG A 153 -24.74 -14.51 -7.95
C ARG A 153 -23.49 -14.99 -7.22
N TRP A 154 -23.45 -16.27 -6.86
CA TRP A 154 -22.33 -16.86 -6.13
C TRP A 154 -21.00 -16.72 -6.87
N GLN A 155 -21.00 -16.75 -8.21
CA GLN A 155 -19.81 -16.55 -9.03
C GLN A 155 -19.17 -15.18 -8.77
N TYR A 156 -20.00 -14.14 -8.61
CA TYR A 156 -19.54 -12.80 -8.32
C TYR A 156 -18.93 -12.70 -6.92
N TRP A 157 -19.51 -13.39 -5.93
CA TRP A 157 -18.93 -13.46 -4.58
C TRP A 157 -17.58 -14.19 -4.55
N VAL A 158 -17.42 -15.27 -5.33
CA VAL A 158 -16.13 -15.95 -5.51
C VAL A 158 -15.12 -15.03 -6.20
N PHE A 159 -15.56 -14.29 -7.23
CA PHE A 159 -14.74 -13.30 -7.90
C PHE A 159 -14.26 -12.20 -6.93
N LEU A 160 -15.15 -11.63 -6.12
CA LEU A 160 -14.82 -10.62 -5.11
C LEU A 160 -13.84 -11.14 -4.05
N LEU A 161 -13.99 -12.38 -3.62
CA LEU A 161 -13.06 -13.02 -2.67
C LEU A 161 -11.65 -13.12 -3.27
N LEU A 162 -11.53 -13.60 -4.51
CA LEU A 162 -10.25 -13.71 -5.20
C LEU A 162 -9.63 -12.34 -5.50
N LEU A 163 -10.46 -11.38 -5.93
CA LEU A 163 -10.06 -10.01 -6.16
C LEU A 163 -9.45 -9.38 -4.90
N ALA A 164 -10.13 -9.48 -3.76
CA ALA A 164 -9.68 -8.89 -2.52
C ALA A 164 -8.45 -9.59 -1.92
N PHE A 165 -8.47 -10.92 -1.78
CA PHE A 165 -7.40 -11.63 -1.08
C PHE A 165 -6.19 -11.92 -1.94
N VAL A 166 -6.38 -12.28 -3.20
CA VAL A 166 -5.29 -12.74 -4.07
C VAL A 166 -4.80 -11.60 -4.94
N PHE A 167 -5.69 -10.93 -5.67
CA PHE A 167 -5.26 -9.95 -6.67
C PHE A 167 -4.85 -8.63 -6.00
N ALA A 168 -5.63 -8.14 -5.04
CA ALA A 168 -5.28 -6.97 -4.25
C ALA A 168 -4.24 -7.31 -3.18
N ALA A 169 -4.66 -7.99 -2.11
CA ALA A 169 -3.84 -8.11 -0.91
C ALA A 169 -2.50 -8.82 -1.12
N VAL A 170 -2.46 -10.03 -1.72
CA VAL A 170 -1.18 -10.74 -1.92
C VAL A 170 -0.22 -9.92 -2.77
N ILE A 171 -0.66 -9.42 -3.92
CA ILE A 171 0.21 -8.71 -4.87
C ILE A 171 0.74 -7.41 -4.25
N GLU A 172 -0.12 -6.64 -3.61
CA GLU A 172 0.27 -5.35 -3.02
C GLU A 172 1.16 -5.50 -1.79
N GLU A 173 0.89 -6.47 -0.91
CA GLU A 173 1.77 -6.73 0.23
C GLU A 173 3.12 -7.31 -0.21
N CYS A 174 3.15 -8.10 -1.29
CA CYS A 174 4.40 -8.55 -1.92
C CYS A 174 5.20 -7.36 -2.48
N LEU A 175 4.55 -6.38 -3.10
CA LEU A 175 5.21 -5.16 -3.57
C LEU A 175 5.83 -4.39 -2.40
N LYS A 176 5.10 -4.19 -1.31
CA LYS A 176 5.59 -3.51 -0.09
C LYS A 176 6.82 -4.21 0.49
N TYR A 177 6.79 -5.54 0.58
CA TYR A 177 7.95 -6.34 1.01
C TYR A 177 9.13 -6.22 0.03
N SER A 178 8.86 -6.26 -1.28
CA SER A 178 9.88 -6.12 -2.32
C SER A 178 10.59 -4.77 -2.27
N ALA A 179 9.87 -3.70 -1.92
CA ALA A 179 10.45 -2.36 -1.73
C ALA A 179 11.58 -2.37 -0.69
N LEU A 180 11.42 -3.11 0.41
CA LEU A 180 12.46 -3.29 1.41
C LEU A 180 13.63 -4.14 0.91
N ILE A 181 13.36 -5.22 0.17
CA ILE A 181 14.42 -6.06 -0.42
C ILE A 181 15.30 -5.23 -1.38
N LEU A 182 14.68 -4.42 -2.24
CA LEU A 182 15.38 -3.52 -3.15
C LEU A 182 16.17 -2.45 -2.38
N ALA A 183 15.57 -1.84 -1.36
CA ALA A 183 16.27 -0.86 -0.53
C ALA A 183 17.46 -1.44 0.24
N ARG A 184 17.40 -2.72 0.64
CA ARG A 184 18.55 -3.42 1.25
C ARG A 184 19.65 -3.73 0.24
N ARG A 185 19.28 -4.03 -1.00
CA ARG A 185 20.24 -4.35 -2.06
C ARG A 185 20.95 -3.13 -2.62
N TYR A 186 20.24 -2.01 -2.78
CA TYR A 186 20.73 -0.83 -3.50
C TYR A 186 20.80 0.44 -2.64
N GLY A 187 20.27 0.41 -1.42
CA GLY A 187 20.22 1.54 -0.50
C GLY A 187 20.99 1.29 0.79
N ARG A 188 20.75 2.15 1.79
CA ARG A 188 21.39 2.07 3.12
C ARG A 188 20.37 1.75 4.20
N VAL A 189 20.45 0.54 4.75
CA VAL A 189 19.61 0.06 5.86
C VAL A 189 20.49 -0.24 7.07
N ILE A 190 20.81 0.80 7.83
CA ILE A 190 21.80 0.72 8.92
C ILE A 190 21.15 0.23 10.23
N HIS A 191 19.95 0.73 10.55
CA HIS A 191 19.30 0.49 11.83
C HIS A 191 18.03 -0.35 11.69
N GLU A 192 17.66 -1.12 12.71
CA GLU A 192 16.44 -1.97 12.73
C GLU A 192 15.19 -1.17 12.34
N ARG A 193 15.06 0.04 12.89
CA ARG A 193 13.96 0.98 12.61
C ARG A 193 13.84 1.34 11.12
N ASN A 194 14.93 1.27 10.35
CA ASN A 194 14.91 1.57 8.92
C ASN A 194 14.09 0.54 8.16
N TYR A 195 14.03 -0.72 8.62
CA TYR A 195 13.18 -1.75 8.00
C TYR A 195 11.72 -1.30 7.97
N VAL A 196 11.21 -0.79 9.10
CA VAL A 196 9.84 -0.26 9.19
C VAL A 196 9.66 1.00 8.35
N THR A 197 10.52 2.01 8.52
CA THR A 197 10.39 3.28 7.77
C THR A 197 10.50 3.07 6.25
N ILE A 198 11.29 2.10 5.77
CA ILE A 198 11.42 1.76 4.34
C ILE A 198 10.15 1.15 3.79
N VAL A 199 9.62 0.10 4.43
CA VAL A 199 8.38 -0.54 3.94
C VAL A 199 7.23 0.48 3.99
N MET A 200 7.14 1.30 5.05
CA MET A 200 6.14 2.37 5.13
C MET A 200 6.29 3.40 4.00
N ALA A 201 7.52 3.79 3.65
CA ALA A 201 7.76 4.70 2.53
C ALA A 201 7.27 4.08 1.19
N GLY A 202 7.53 2.79 0.98
CA GLY A 202 7.00 2.07 -0.19
C GLY A 202 5.47 2.04 -0.20
N ALA A 203 4.85 1.69 0.93
CA ALA A 203 3.39 1.61 1.07
C ALA A 203 2.69 2.97 0.90
N LEU A 204 3.26 4.05 1.42
CA LEU A 204 2.74 5.39 1.20
C LEU A 204 2.98 5.87 -0.25
N GLY A 205 4.07 5.43 -0.87
CA GLY A 205 4.32 5.63 -2.31
C GLY A 205 3.25 4.98 -3.16
N PHE A 206 2.88 3.73 -2.84
CA PHE A 206 1.76 3.03 -3.46
C PHE A 206 0.44 3.80 -3.25
N SER A 207 0.10 4.06 -1.99
CA SER A 207 -1.18 4.68 -1.61
C SER A 207 -1.34 6.08 -2.21
N ILE A 208 -0.28 6.87 -2.35
CA ILE A 208 -0.42 8.23 -2.91
C ILE A 208 -0.90 8.21 -4.37
N ILE A 209 -0.38 7.29 -5.19
CA ILE A 209 -0.73 7.23 -6.61
C ILE A 209 -2.14 6.69 -6.77
N GLU A 210 -2.50 5.70 -5.96
CA GLU A 210 -3.88 5.20 -5.87
C GLU A 210 -4.85 6.33 -5.48
N ASN A 211 -4.55 7.07 -4.40
CA ASN A 211 -5.39 8.17 -3.91
C ASN A 211 -5.53 9.30 -4.93
N ILE A 212 -4.47 9.63 -5.68
CA ILE A 212 -4.53 10.57 -6.80
C ILE A 212 -5.52 10.06 -7.85
N GLY A 213 -5.47 8.76 -8.18
CA GLY A 213 -6.39 8.13 -9.12
C GLY A 213 -7.85 8.24 -8.67
N PHE A 214 -8.15 7.94 -7.40
CA PHE A 214 -9.51 8.06 -6.85
C PHE A 214 -10.00 9.51 -6.82
N VAL A 215 -9.19 10.46 -6.34
CA VAL A 215 -9.57 11.88 -6.34
C VAL A 215 -9.79 12.37 -7.77
N TYR A 216 -8.91 12.01 -8.69
CA TYR A 216 -9.04 12.35 -10.10
C TYR A 216 -10.35 11.80 -10.69
N ALA A 217 -10.67 10.53 -10.44
CA ALA A 217 -11.91 9.91 -10.91
C ALA A 217 -13.16 10.62 -10.35
N THR A 218 -13.19 10.93 -9.05
CA THR A 218 -14.26 11.70 -8.40
C THR A 218 -14.43 13.09 -9.03
N VAL A 219 -13.32 13.78 -9.33
CA VAL A 219 -13.34 15.10 -9.99
C VAL A 219 -13.84 15.00 -11.44
N GLN A 220 -13.36 14.03 -12.22
CA GLN A 220 -13.80 13.84 -13.61
C GLN A 220 -15.26 13.43 -13.73
N ALA A 221 -15.76 12.66 -12.76
CA ALA A 221 -17.18 12.33 -12.65
C ALA A 221 -18.04 13.56 -12.28
N GLY A 222 -17.45 14.72 -11.97
CA GLY A 222 -18.18 15.94 -11.62
C GLY A 222 -18.96 15.81 -10.30
N GLN A 223 -18.51 14.94 -9.40
CA GLN A 223 -19.20 14.71 -8.14
C GLN A 223 -19.10 15.94 -7.23
N GLY A 224 -20.14 16.19 -6.44
CA GLY A 224 -20.21 17.35 -5.56
C GLY A 224 -19.14 17.35 -4.46
N ALA A 225 -18.92 18.51 -3.83
CA ALA A 225 -17.89 18.70 -2.80
C ALA A 225 -17.99 17.70 -1.62
N GLY A 226 -19.20 17.27 -1.27
CA GLY A 226 -19.41 16.25 -0.22
C GLY A 226 -18.80 14.90 -0.57
N GLN A 227 -18.96 14.45 -1.82
CA GLN A 227 -18.40 13.17 -2.29
C GLN A 227 -16.87 13.24 -2.43
N LEU A 228 -16.36 14.40 -2.85
CA LEU A 228 -14.92 14.67 -2.86
C LEU A 228 -14.33 14.66 -1.44
N ALA A 229 -15.02 15.27 -0.47
CA ALA A 229 -14.60 15.23 0.94
C ALA A 229 -14.63 13.80 1.50
N LEU A 230 -15.66 13.02 1.18
CA LEU A 230 -15.74 11.60 1.55
C LEU A 230 -14.59 10.80 0.92
N THR A 231 -14.31 11.00 -0.36
CA THR A 231 -13.18 10.36 -1.06
C THR A 231 -11.86 10.69 -0.36
N LEU A 232 -11.62 11.95 0.00
CA LEU A 232 -10.41 12.34 0.74
C LEU A 232 -10.34 11.69 2.12
N LEU A 233 -11.46 11.61 2.84
CA LEU A 233 -11.53 10.95 4.14
C LEU A 233 -11.16 9.46 4.02
N GLU A 234 -11.80 8.74 3.11
CA GLU A 234 -11.54 7.31 2.86
C GLU A 234 -10.10 7.05 2.42
N ARG A 235 -9.52 7.92 1.60
CA ARG A 235 -8.20 7.70 1.01
C ARG A 235 -7.05 8.15 1.91
N VAL A 236 -7.15 9.35 2.49
CA VAL A 236 -6.07 9.95 3.29
C VAL A 236 -6.14 9.53 4.75
N VAL A 237 -7.33 9.48 5.35
CA VAL A 237 -7.49 9.24 6.80
C VAL A 237 -7.65 7.76 7.12
N ILE A 238 -8.14 6.96 6.16
CA ILE A 238 -8.42 5.54 6.36
C ILE A 238 -7.41 4.67 5.59
N ALA A 239 -7.39 4.74 4.26
CA ALA A 239 -6.64 3.81 3.44
C ALA A 239 -5.12 3.99 3.59
N SER A 240 -4.63 5.24 3.60
CA SER A 240 -3.19 5.51 3.76
C SER A 240 -2.66 4.97 5.10
N PRO A 241 -3.33 5.21 6.25
CA PRO A 241 -2.96 4.55 7.51
C PRO A 241 -3.08 3.03 7.48
N MET A 242 -4.08 2.44 6.82
CA MET A 242 -4.20 0.99 6.66
C MET A 242 -2.96 0.40 6.00
N HIS A 243 -2.55 0.95 4.84
CA HIS A 243 -1.33 0.54 4.14
C HIS A 243 -0.07 0.75 4.99
N ALA A 244 0.04 1.88 5.70
CA ALA A 244 1.18 2.16 6.55
C ALA A 244 1.28 1.18 7.73
N LEU A 245 0.14 0.81 8.34
CA LEU A 245 0.10 -0.14 9.44
C LEU A 245 0.42 -1.57 8.97
N GLY A 246 -0.09 -1.99 7.80
CA GLY A 246 0.31 -3.25 7.16
C GLY A 246 1.82 -3.31 6.92
N ALA A 247 2.38 -2.23 6.39
CA ALA A 247 3.82 -2.06 6.20
C ALA A 247 4.63 -2.14 7.51
N VAL A 248 4.12 -1.59 8.62
CA VAL A 248 4.75 -1.74 9.94
C VAL A 248 4.82 -3.20 10.35
N VAL A 249 3.73 -3.96 10.17
CA VAL A 249 3.69 -5.40 10.49
C VAL A 249 4.70 -6.17 9.65
N ILE A 250 4.78 -5.90 8.34
CA ILE A 250 5.82 -6.48 7.46
C ILE A 250 7.22 -6.14 8.00
N GLY A 251 7.51 -4.85 8.25
CA GLY A 251 8.82 -4.41 8.73
C GLY A 251 9.23 -5.09 10.05
N ILE A 252 8.30 -5.23 11.00
CA ILE A 252 8.51 -5.95 12.26
C ILE A 252 8.84 -7.42 12.02
N ASN A 253 8.08 -8.10 11.16
CA ASN A 253 8.32 -9.51 10.87
C ASN A 253 9.67 -9.73 10.18
N VAL A 254 10.08 -8.82 9.30
CA VAL A 254 11.41 -8.88 8.68
C VAL A 254 12.53 -8.62 9.70
N ILE A 255 12.36 -7.69 10.65
CA ILE A 255 13.33 -7.50 11.75
C ILE A 255 13.48 -8.80 12.55
N ARG A 256 12.37 -9.43 12.94
CA ARG A 256 12.41 -10.70 13.69
C ARG A 256 13.14 -11.79 12.93
N ARG A 257 12.91 -11.91 11.62
CA ARG A 257 13.58 -12.89 10.76
C ARG A 257 15.07 -12.57 10.58
N ASP A 258 15.38 -11.36 10.13
CA ASP A 258 16.70 -11.03 9.59
C ASP A 258 17.68 -10.55 10.65
N VAL A 259 17.17 -9.86 11.69
CA VAL A 259 17.96 -9.31 12.79
C VAL A 259 17.97 -10.27 13.98
N TYR A 260 16.80 -10.69 14.44
CA TYR A 260 16.69 -11.60 15.60
C TYR A 260 16.80 -13.08 15.24
N LYS A 261 17.00 -13.41 13.96
CA LYS A 261 17.25 -14.78 13.47
C LYS A 261 16.13 -15.78 13.83
N HIS A 262 14.91 -15.30 13.97
CA HIS A 262 13.75 -16.20 14.10
C HIS A 262 13.50 -16.92 12.77
N ASP A 263 13.13 -18.19 12.84
CA ASP A 263 12.77 -18.99 11.66
C ASP A 263 11.37 -18.61 11.14
N LEU A 264 11.31 -17.54 10.35
CA LEU A 264 10.08 -17.03 9.74
C LEU A 264 10.20 -17.12 8.22
N ASN A 265 9.35 -17.94 7.60
CA ASN A 265 9.23 -17.97 6.14
C ASN A 265 8.39 -16.78 5.61
N LEU A 266 8.25 -16.66 4.29
CA LEU A 266 7.52 -15.56 3.65
C LEU A 266 6.05 -15.46 4.10
N MET A 267 5.38 -16.60 4.30
CA MET A 267 3.99 -16.63 4.78
C MET A 267 3.87 -16.06 6.19
N HIS A 268 4.86 -16.24 7.06
CA HIS A 268 4.86 -15.60 8.38
C HIS A 268 5.07 -14.08 8.30
N VAL A 269 5.79 -13.60 7.28
CA VAL A 269 6.03 -12.17 7.07
C VAL A 269 4.77 -11.50 6.51
N LEU A 270 4.16 -12.09 5.48
CA LEU A 270 3.08 -11.48 4.69
C LEU A 270 1.67 -11.92 5.10
N GLY A 271 1.51 -13.09 5.71
CA GLY A 271 0.19 -13.72 5.88
C GLY A 271 -0.80 -12.86 6.67
N LEU A 272 -0.37 -12.24 7.77
CA LEU A 272 -1.24 -11.36 8.55
C LEU A 272 -1.57 -10.03 7.83
N PRO A 273 -0.59 -9.30 7.26
CA PRO A 273 -0.89 -8.16 6.38
C PRO A 273 -1.88 -8.50 5.26
N VAL A 274 -1.65 -9.60 4.54
CA VAL A 274 -2.51 -10.06 3.44
C VAL A 274 -3.93 -10.37 3.93
N LEU A 275 -4.05 -11.09 5.04
CA LEU A 275 -5.35 -11.44 5.62
C LEU A 275 -6.14 -10.19 6.01
N ILE A 276 -5.51 -9.23 6.69
CA ILE A 276 -6.18 -7.99 7.13
C ILE A 276 -6.58 -7.13 5.93
N HIS A 277 -5.68 -6.96 4.97
CA HIS A 277 -5.93 -6.19 3.76
C HIS A 277 -7.05 -6.82 2.93
N GLY A 278 -6.96 -8.12 2.62
CA GLY A 278 -7.99 -8.82 1.85
C GLY A 278 -9.34 -8.82 2.57
N THR A 279 -9.36 -8.93 3.90
CA THR A 279 -10.60 -8.81 4.68
C THR A 279 -11.19 -7.40 4.58
N PHE A 280 -10.35 -6.37 4.66
CA PHE A 280 -10.77 -4.98 4.51
C PHE A 280 -11.46 -4.76 3.15
N ASP A 281 -10.78 -5.11 2.07
CA ASP A 281 -11.29 -4.96 0.70
C ASP A 281 -12.53 -5.79 0.46
N PHE A 282 -12.51 -7.08 0.85
CA PHE A 282 -13.65 -7.97 0.67
C PHE A 282 -14.90 -7.43 1.37
N GLY A 283 -14.77 -6.92 2.60
CA GLY A 283 -15.91 -6.35 3.31
C GLY A 283 -16.45 -5.09 2.63
N LEU A 284 -15.59 -4.24 2.07
CA LEU A 284 -16.01 -3.07 1.29
C LEU A 284 -16.76 -3.51 0.01
N PHE A 285 -16.19 -4.42 -0.77
CA PHE A 285 -16.85 -4.96 -1.96
C PHE A 285 -18.16 -5.69 -1.62
N ALA A 286 -18.20 -6.43 -0.52
CA ALA A 286 -19.40 -7.13 -0.05
C ALA A 286 -20.51 -6.14 0.30
N VAL A 287 -20.21 -5.06 1.01
CA VAL A 287 -21.21 -4.01 1.31
C VAL A 287 -21.71 -3.35 0.02
N SER A 288 -20.83 -3.08 -0.93
CA SER A 288 -21.23 -2.53 -2.24
C SER A 288 -22.13 -3.53 -3.00
N ALA A 289 -21.77 -4.81 -3.02
CA ALA A 289 -22.56 -5.87 -3.65
C ALA A 289 -23.94 -6.07 -3.01
N LEU A 290 -24.03 -6.01 -1.68
CA LEU A 290 -25.30 -6.08 -0.94
C LEU A 290 -26.20 -4.86 -1.21
N ASN A 291 -25.61 -3.73 -1.60
CA ASN A 291 -26.34 -2.56 -2.12
C ASN A 291 -26.72 -2.71 -3.61
N GLY A 292 -26.51 -3.88 -4.21
CA GLY A 292 -26.86 -4.19 -5.60
C GLY A 292 -25.83 -3.73 -6.64
N ASN A 293 -24.62 -3.36 -6.23
CA ASN A 293 -23.58 -2.88 -7.13
C ASN A 293 -22.68 -4.01 -7.66
N VAL A 294 -22.25 -3.87 -8.91
CA VAL A 294 -21.18 -4.66 -9.52
C VAL A 294 -19.96 -3.74 -9.69
N GLY A 295 -18.81 -4.15 -9.16
CA GLY A 295 -17.64 -3.27 -8.98
C GLY A 295 -17.66 -2.50 -7.65
N TRP A 296 -16.68 -1.63 -7.48
CA TRP A 296 -16.66 -0.66 -6.37
C TRP A 296 -17.47 0.57 -6.74
N VAL A 297 -18.67 0.67 -6.18
CA VAL A 297 -19.49 1.88 -6.19
C VAL A 297 -19.74 2.27 -4.75
N HIS A 298 -19.60 3.56 -4.43
CA HIS A 298 -19.85 4.06 -3.08
C HIS A 298 -21.27 3.68 -2.65
N PRO A 299 -21.43 2.94 -1.54
CA PRO A 299 -22.75 2.61 -1.04
C PRO A 299 -23.45 3.88 -0.51
N HIS A 300 -24.76 3.98 -0.70
CA HIS A 300 -25.57 5.09 -0.20
C HIS A 300 -26.42 4.70 1.03
N GLY A 301 -26.95 5.71 1.72
CA GLY A 301 -27.88 5.52 2.83
C GLY A 301 -27.31 4.69 3.97
N GLY A 302 -28.08 3.72 4.47
CA GLY A 302 -27.66 2.85 5.57
C GLY A 302 -26.42 2.01 5.26
N TRP A 303 -26.21 1.62 4.00
CA TRP A 303 -25.04 0.82 3.61
C TRP A 303 -23.73 1.61 3.69
N LEU A 304 -23.77 2.94 3.49
CA LEU A 304 -22.60 3.79 3.73
C LEU A 304 -22.15 3.69 5.19
N LEU A 305 -23.10 3.75 6.13
CA LEU A 305 -22.80 3.61 7.55
C LEU A 305 -22.18 2.24 7.85
N VAL A 306 -22.69 1.17 7.24
CA VAL A 306 -22.11 -0.18 7.39
C VAL A 306 -20.67 -0.22 6.89
N ALA A 307 -20.38 0.34 5.71
CA ALA A 307 -19.01 0.42 5.15
C ALA A 307 -18.06 1.21 6.06
N LEU A 308 -18.51 2.35 6.61
CA LEU A 308 -17.72 3.17 7.53
C LEU A 308 -17.46 2.44 8.86
N VAL A 309 -18.47 1.78 9.44
CA VAL A 309 -18.31 0.98 10.67
C VAL A 309 -17.33 -0.16 10.44
N TRP A 310 -17.46 -0.89 9.34
CA TRP A 310 -16.54 -1.96 8.94
C TRP A 310 -15.09 -1.45 8.86
N THR A 311 -14.91 -0.33 8.17
CA THR A 311 -13.62 0.32 7.97
C THR A 311 -12.96 0.71 9.30
N ILE A 312 -13.72 1.36 10.19
CA ILE A 312 -13.23 1.78 11.51
C ILE A 312 -12.88 0.55 12.36
N PHE A 313 -13.72 -0.49 12.32
CA PHE A 313 -13.47 -1.75 13.01
C PHE A 313 -12.15 -2.39 12.56
N MET A 314 -11.93 -2.50 11.25
CA MET A 314 -10.69 -3.07 10.69
C MET A 314 -9.45 -2.26 11.08
N MET A 315 -9.55 -0.93 11.00
CA MET A 315 -8.48 -0.02 11.42
C MET A 315 -8.13 -0.16 12.91
N ALA A 316 -9.15 -0.25 13.77
CA ALA A 316 -8.96 -0.43 15.21
C ALA A 316 -8.27 -1.77 15.52
N ASN A 317 -8.70 -2.87 14.87
CA ASN A 317 -8.08 -4.19 15.04
C ASN A 317 -6.61 -4.17 14.60
N LEU A 318 -6.32 -3.60 13.42
CA LEU A 318 -4.95 -3.50 12.92
C LEU A 318 -4.06 -2.64 13.84
N ALA A 319 -4.58 -1.53 14.38
CA ALA A 319 -3.87 -0.71 15.35
C ALA A 319 -3.57 -1.48 16.65
N VAL A 320 -4.51 -2.28 17.17
CA VAL A 320 -4.29 -3.13 18.34
C VAL A 320 -3.22 -4.19 18.07
N ILE A 321 -3.30 -4.87 16.93
CA ILE A 321 -2.30 -5.86 16.49
C ILE A 321 -0.92 -5.21 16.40
N MET A 322 -0.82 -4.04 15.76
CA MET A 322 0.42 -3.29 15.62
C MET A 322 1.01 -2.93 16.99
N ARG A 323 0.19 -2.40 17.92
CA ARG A 323 0.63 -2.06 19.28
C ARG A 323 1.20 -3.27 20.01
N ARG A 324 0.52 -4.42 19.95
CA ARG A 324 0.99 -5.68 20.55
C ARG A 324 2.33 -6.13 19.94
N ARG A 325 2.46 -6.08 18.61
CA ARG A 325 3.70 -6.46 17.91
C ARG A 325 4.88 -5.54 18.26
N VAL A 326 4.63 -4.24 18.37
CA VAL A 326 5.65 -3.28 18.81
C VAL A 326 6.07 -3.51 20.27
N ALA A 327 5.12 -3.82 21.16
CA ALA A 327 5.44 -4.14 22.55
C ALA A 327 6.33 -5.38 22.66
N LEU A 328 5.96 -6.48 21.98
CA LEU A 328 6.76 -7.71 21.95
C LEU A 328 8.17 -7.49 21.37
N MET A 329 8.31 -6.63 20.36
CA MET A 329 9.64 -6.27 19.84
C MET A 329 10.53 -5.58 20.89
N LYS A 330 9.95 -4.75 21.76
CA LYS A 330 10.71 -4.09 22.84
C LYS A 330 11.19 -5.09 23.89
N GLU A 331 10.39 -6.12 24.18
CA GLU A 331 10.73 -7.19 25.12
C GLU A 331 11.81 -8.13 24.56
N CYS A 332 11.75 -8.43 23.25
CA CYS A 332 12.72 -9.28 22.57
C CYS A 332 14.08 -8.62 22.32
N ARG A 333 14.22 -7.30 22.55
CA ARG A 333 15.51 -6.64 22.38
C ARG A 333 16.49 -7.22 23.41
N PRO A 334 17.51 -7.98 22.99
CA PRO A 334 18.44 -8.55 23.96
C PRO A 334 19.06 -7.40 24.74
N LYS A 335 19.11 -7.55 26.07
CA LYS A 335 19.78 -6.61 26.97
C LYS A 335 21.30 -6.72 26.76
N PHE A 336 21.79 -6.36 25.59
CA PHE A 336 23.20 -6.08 25.38
C PHE A 336 23.42 -4.63 25.79
N LEU A 337 23.67 -4.44 27.08
CA LEU A 337 24.42 -3.32 27.62
C LEU A 337 25.76 -3.86 28.10
#